data_AF-A0A7S1C1K2-F1
#
_entry.id   AF-A0A7S1C1K2-F1
#
_cell.length_a   1.000
_cell.length_b   1.000
_cell.length_c   1.000
_cell.angle_alpha   90.00
_cell.angle_beta   90.00
_cell.angle_gamma   90.00
#
_symmetry.space_group_name_H-M   'P 1'
#
loop_
_entity.id
_entity.type
_entity.pdbx_description
1 polymer ?
#
loop_
_entity_poly.entity_id
_entity_poly.type
_entity_poly.pdbx_seq_one_letter_code
_entity_poly.pdbx_strand_id
1 'polypeptide(L)'
;ERITTIDDKYDQFPGPERMFVEALNALNVAMGDALMDTSLPVGNNHIFLNVLPVAEVTPEFVERVIHRLARRYADRLRRLRVSQVEFKLTTRGEGPDSRVPLRLVSSNPTGYVLRIDSYVETPDAVAGCAVFSSISGPGASPSLA
;
A
#
# COMPACT_ATOMS: atom_id res chain seq x y z
N GLU A 1 -14.59 30.22 12.98
CA GLU A 1 -14.54 29.36 11.79
C GLU A 1 -13.82 28.07 12.14
N ARG A 2 -14.47 26.92 11.98
CA ARG A 2 -13.90 25.60 12.30
C ARG A 2 -12.86 25.26 11.25
N ILE A 3 -11.59 25.16 11.64
CA ILE A 3 -10.59 24.41 10.90
C ILE A 3 -11.05 22.95 10.96
N THR A 4 -11.82 22.50 9.98
CA THR A 4 -12.13 21.08 9.80
C THR A 4 -10.83 20.42 9.39
N THR A 5 -10.18 19.87 10.40
CA THR A 5 -8.97 19.08 10.38
C THR A 5 -8.99 18.10 9.21
N ILE A 6 -8.03 18.29 8.31
CA ILE A 6 -7.69 17.31 7.27
C ILE A 6 -7.44 15.92 7.90
N ASP A 7 -7.10 15.86 9.20
CA ASP A 7 -7.00 14.65 10.01
C ASP A 7 -8.31 13.83 10.14
N ASP A 8 -9.50 14.43 10.17
CA ASP A 8 -10.77 13.69 10.36
C ASP A 8 -11.18 12.82 9.16
N LYS A 9 -10.73 13.17 7.94
CA LYS A 9 -11.05 12.37 6.75
C LYS A 9 -10.18 11.12 6.63
N TYR A 10 -9.01 11.10 7.28
CA TYR A 10 -8.12 9.93 7.25
C TYR A 10 -8.57 8.83 8.24
N ASP A 11 -9.31 9.20 9.29
CA ASP A 11 -9.95 8.27 10.23
C ASP A 11 -11.17 7.54 9.63
N GLN A 12 -11.59 7.86 8.39
CA GLN A 12 -12.70 7.19 7.71
C GLN A 12 -12.37 5.79 7.19
N PHE A 13 -11.10 5.36 7.19
CA PHE A 13 -10.70 3.99 6.81
C PHE A 13 -10.01 3.23 7.95
N PRO A 14 -10.65 3.03 9.12
CA PRO A 14 -10.06 2.27 10.22
C PRO A 14 -9.94 0.78 9.87
N GLY A 15 -10.70 0.28 8.89
CA GLY A 15 -10.69 -1.12 8.46
C GLY A 15 -9.34 -1.58 7.90
N PRO A 16 -8.83 -0.99 6.80
CA PRO A 16 -7.55 -1.38 6.21
C PRO A 16 -6.36 -1.22 7.16
N GLU A 17 -6.30 -0.14 7.95
CA GLU A 17 -5.24 0.06 8.94
C GLU A 17 -5.30 -1.00 10.05
N ARG A 18 -6.50 -1.29 10.56
CA ARG A 18 -6.70 -2.36 11.54
C ARG A 18 -6.24 -3.71 11.00
N MET A 19 -6.65 -4.09 9.79
CA MET A 19 -6.23 -5.34 9.16
C MET A 19 -4.71 -5.39 8.98
N PHE A 20 -4.08 -4.27 8.62
CA PHE A 20 -2.62 -4.18 8.51
C PHE A 20 -1.94 -4.39 9.87
N VAL A 21 -2.45 -3.77 10.94
CA VAL A 21 -1.94 -3.95 12.30
C VAL A 21 -2.11 -5.38 12.78
N GLU A 22 -3.25 -6.01 12.49
CA GLU A 22 -3.52 -7.42 12.79
C GLU A 22 -2.54 -8.34 12.05
N ALA A 23 -2.25 -8.08 10.77
CA ALA A 23 -1.25 -8.82 10.00
C ALA A 23 0.17 -8.68 10.60
N LEU A 24 0.56 -7.47 11.03
CA LEU A 24 1.84 -7.25 11.71
C LEU A 24 1.90 -7.99 13.05
N ASN A 25 0.80 -8.07 13.80
CA ASN A 25 0.72 -8.82 15.05
C ASN A 25 0.86 -10.33 14.80
N ALA A 26 0.12 -10.86 13.82
CA ALA A 26 0.19 -12.27 13.43
C ALA A 26 1.61 -12.66 12.98
N LEU A 27 2.25 -11.82 12.16
CA LEU A 27 3.63 -12.02 11.74
C LEU A 27 4.60 -12.01 12.93
N ASN A 28 4.43 -11.08 13.86
CA ASN A 28 5.25 -11.03 15.07
C ASN A 28 5.16 -12.30 15.90
N VAL A 29 3.94 -12.85 16.07
CA VAL A 29 3.73 -14.12 16.77
C VAL A 29 4.35 -15.28 16.01
N ALA A 30 4.17 -15.34 14.68
CA ALA A 30 4.70 -16.41 13.84
C ALA A 30 6.24 -16.42 13.80
N MET A 31 6.88 -15.25 13.81
CA MET A 31 8.33 -15.15 13.80
C MET A 31 8.97 -15.56 15.14
N GLY A 32 8.27 -15.34 16.26
CA GLY A 32 8.70 -15.81 17.59
C GLY A 32 10.19 -15.57 17.88
N ASP A 33 10.89 -16.63 18.30
CA ASP A 33 12.31 -16.60 18.62
C ASP A 33 13.23 -16.34 17.41
N ALA A 34 12.73 -16.54 16.18
CA ALA A 34 13.51 -16.26 14.98
C ALA A 34 13.77 -14.76 14.75
N LEU A 35 13.08 -13.89 15.48
CA LEU A 35 13.43 -12.48 15.57
C LEU A 35 14.75 -12.24 16.32
N MET A 36 15.06 -13.09 17.30
CA MET A 36 16.22 -12.96 18.18
C MET A 36 17.44 -13.71 17.64
N ASP A 37 17.20 -14.78 16.87
CA ASP A 37 18.27 -15.55 16.25
C ASP A 37 18.66 -14.99 14.87
N THR A 38 19.78 -14.26 14.83
CA THR A 38 20.33 -13.72 13.57
C THR A 38 20.99 -14.78 12.68
N SER A 39 21.13 -16.03 13.14
CA SER A 39 21.64 -17.13 12.32
C SER A 39 20.56 -17.76 11.42
N LEU A 40 19.28 -17.51 11.73
CA LEU A 40 18.18 -17.99 10.90
C LEU A 40 17.99 -17.09 9.66
N PRO A 41 17.82 -17.67 8.46
CA PRO A 41 17.70 -16.94 7.20
C PRO A 41 16.32 -16.26 7.02
N VAL A 42 15.61 -15.94 8.11
CA VAL A 42 14.29 -15.32 8.05
C VAL A 42 14.47 -13.85 7.67
N GLY A 43 13.96 -13.47 6.50
CA GLY A 43 14.07 -12.14 5.95
C GLY A 43 13.25 -12.00 4.69
N ASN A 44 13.18 -10.78 4.15
CA ASN A 44 12.40 -10.46 2.95
C ASN A 44 10.92 -10.84 3.07
N ASN A 45 10.34 -10.62 4.25
CA ASN A 45 8.92 -10.83 4.44
C ASN A 45 8.13 -9.88 3.52
N HIS A 46 7.05 -10.38 2.95
CA HIS A 46 6.16 -9.63 2.07
C HIS A 46 4.74 -9.63 2.66
N ILE A 47 4.12 -8.46 2.73
CA ILE A 47 2.72 -8.33 3.15
C ILE A 47 1.89 -7.90 1.94
N PHE A 48 0.92 -8.72 1.55
CA PHE A 48 -0.07 -8.36 0.54
C PHE A 48 -1.43 -8.10 1.18
N LEU A 49 -2.02 -6.93 0.91
CA LEU A 49 -3.34 -6.55 1.38
C LEU A 49 -4.26 -6.22 0.20
N ASN A 50 -5.33 -7.02 0.05
CA ASN A 50 -6.37 -6.79 -0.95
C ASN A 50 -7.62 -6.19 -0.30
N VAL A 51 -7.85 -4.90 -0.52
CA VAL A 51 -9.03 -4.17 -0.06
C VAL A 51 -10.11 -4.29 -1.11
N LEU A 52 -11.12 -5.12 -0.83
CA LEU A 52 -12.23 -5.40 -1.75
C LEU A 52 -13.24 -4.25 -1.89
N PRO A 53 -13.62 -3.53 -0.81
CA PRO A 53 -14.53 -2.40 -0.95
C PRO A 53 -13.93 -1.31 -1.82
N VAL A 54 -14.74 -0.74 -2.72
CA VAL A 54 -14.34 0.41 -3.53
C VAL A 54 -14.17 1.61 -2.59
N ALA A 55 -13.02 2.24 -2.66
CA ALA A 55 -12.70 3.43 -1.90
C ALA A 55 -13.29 4.66 -2.63
N GLU A 56 -14.22 5.35 -1.98
CA GLU A 56 -14.86 6.57 -2.49
C GLU A 56 -13.95 7.82 -2.33
N VAL A 57 -12.69 7.66 -2.72
CA VAL A 57 -11.62 8.66 -2.61
C VAL A 57 -10.76 8.62 -3.87
N THR A 58 -10.01 9.69 -4.13
CA THR A 58 -9.14 9.77 -5.32
C THR A 58 -7.88 8.91 -5.15
N PRO A 59 -7.26 8.44 -6.25
CA PRO A 59 -6.00 7.68 -6.19
C PRO A 59 -4.88 8.39 -5.40
N GLU A 60 -4.76 9.71 -5.54
CA GLU A 60 -3.73 10.53 -4.87
C GLU A 60 -3.97 10.61 -3.36
N PHE A 61 -5.24 10.55 -2.93
CA PHE A 61 -5.56 10.47 -1.51
C PHE A 61 -5.11 9.13 -0.92
N VAL A 62 -5.35 8.03 -1.63
CA VAL A 62 -4.93 6.69 -1.20
C VAL A 62 -3.41 6.57 -1.12
N GLU A 63 -2.68 7.10 -2.11
CA GLU A 63 -1.22 7.10 -2.08
C GLU A 63 -0.68 7.82 -0.83
N ARG A 64 -1.23 9.00 -0.51
CA ARG A 64 -0.84 9.75 0.70
C ARG A 64 -1.16 9.00 1.99
N VAL A 65 -2.30 8.31 2.06
CA VAL A 65 -2.69 7.47 3.21
C VAL A 65 -1.68 6.35 3.41
N ILE A 66 -1.38 5.60 2.35
CA ILE A 66 -0.45 4.47 2.42
C ILE A 66 0.96 4.95 2.77
N HIS A 67 1.39 6.09 2.25
CA HIS A 67 2.66 6.70 2.63
C HIS A 67 2.72 7.06 4.11
N ARG A 68 1.64 7.63 4.67
CA ARG A 68 1.52 7.93 6.09
C ARG A 68 1.55 6.65 6.93
N LEU A 69 0.82 5.60 6.53
CA LEU A 69 0.80 4.31 7.23
C LEU A 69 2.17 3.64 7.23
N ALA A 70 2.82 3.56 6.07
CA ALA A 70 4.14 2.95 5.95
C ALA A 70 5.19 3.69 6.77
N ARG A 71 5.14 5.03 6.83
CA ARG A 71 5.98 5.82 7.75
C ARG A 71 5.65 5.58 9.23
N ARG A 72 4.36 5.57 9.58
CA ARG A 72 3.87 5.35 10.95
C ARG A 72 4.31 3.98 11.49
N TYR A 73 4.31 2.95 10.65
CA TYR A 73 4.64 1.57 11.03
C TYR A 73 6.05 1.13 10.61
N ALA A 74 6.91 2.05 10.15
CA ALA A 74 8.24 1.75 9.62
C ALA A 74 9.12 0.92 10.59
N ASP A 75 9.11 1.24 11.87
CA ASP A 75 9.90 0.52 12.87
C ASP A 75 9.40 -0.91 13.08
N ARG A 76 8.09 -1.14 13.01
CA ARG A 76 7.50 -2.48 13.10
C ARG A 76 7.85 -3.31 11.88
N LEU A 77 7.73 -2.73 10.68
CA LEU A 77 8.12 -3.38 9.43
C LEU A 77 9.59 -3.79 9.43
N ARG A 78 10.47 -2.89 9.89
CA ARG A 78 11.92 -3.16 10.01
C ARG A 78 12.20 -4.30 10.99
N ARG A 79 11.61 -4.26 12.19
CA ARG A 79 11.77 -5.33 13.20
C ARG A 79 11.28 -6.67 12.66
N LEU A 80 10.18 -6.67 11.93
CA LEU A 80 9.60 -7.87 11.32
C LEU A 80 10.27 -8.26 10.00
N ARG A 81 11.39 -7.62 9.62
CA ARG A 81 12.14 -7.89 8.38
C ARG A 81 11.24 -7.90 7.12
N VAL A 82 10.22 -7.04 7.10
CA VAL A 82 9.33 -6.85 5.96
C VAL A 82 10.02 -5.95 4.95
N SER A 83 10.39 -6.51 3.80
CA SER A 83 11.06 -5.79 2.72
C SER A 83 10.07 -5.02 1.84
N GLN A 84 8.86 -5.56 1.69
CA GLN A 84 7.86 -5.05 0.78
C GLN A 84 6.45 -5.21 1.35
N VAL A 85 5.62 -4.19 1.11
CA VAL A 85 4.18 -4.22 1.37
C VAL A 85 3.46 -3.82 0.09
N GLU A 86 2.52 -4.66 -0.34
CA GLU A 86 1.72 -4.45 -1.53
C GLU A 86 0.25 -4.27 -1.14
N PHE A 87 -0.34 -3.17 -1.61
CA PHE A 87 -1.75 -2.86 -1.44
C PHE A 87 -2.45 -2.94 -2.79
N LYS A 88 -3.51 -3.73 -2.87
CA LYS A 88 -4.45 -3.76 -3.99
C LYS A 88 -5.79 -3.23 -3.53
N LEU A 89 -6.33 -2.25 -4.23
CA LEU A 89 -7.63 -1.66 -3.93
C LEU A 89 -8.23 -1.04 -5.20
N THR A 90 -9.50 -0.67 -5.14
CA THR A 90 -10.17 0.04 -6.23
C THR A 90 -10.62 1.41 -5.74
N THR A 91 -10.29 2.47 -6.47
CA THR A 91 -10.70 3.85 -6.15
C THR A 91 -11.72 4.37 -7.14
N ARG A 92 -12.39 5.45 -6.76
CA ARG A 92 -13.21 6.24 -7.67
C ARG A 92 -12.32 7.00 -8.67
N GLY A 93 -12.67 6.93 -9.95
CA GLY A 93 -12.06 7.71 -11.03
C GLY A 93 -12.73 9.08 -11.24
N GLU A 94 -12.35 9.80 -12.30
CA GLU A 94 -12.87 11.15 -12.56
C GLU A 94 -14.36 11.18 -12.99
N GLY A 95 -14.87 10.06 -13.54
CA GLY A 95 -16.25 9.91 -13.97
C GLY A 95 -17.21 9.41 -12.88
N PRO A 96 -18.53 9.67 -13.00
CA PRO A 96 -19.54 9.28 -12.01
C PRO A 96 -19.57 7.79 -11.64
N ASP A 97 -19.11 6.91 -12.53
CA ASP A 97 -19.06 5.46 -12.35
C ASP A 97 -17.69 4.84 -12.72
N SER A 98 -16.66 5.68 -12.87
CA SER A 98 -15.32 5.22 -13.21
C SER A 98 -14.65 4.60 -11.99
N ARG A 99 -14.06 3.41 -12.17
CA ARG A 99 -13.33 2.68 -11.14
C ARG A 99 -11.92 2.43 -11.60
N VAL A 100 -10.96 2.83 -10.77
CA VAL A 100 -9.54 2.69 -11.07
C VAL A 100 -8.96 1.65 -10.10
N PRO A 101 -8.63 0.44 -10.57
CA PRO A 101 -7.90 -0.52 -9.75
C PRO A 101 -6.46 -0.04 -9.57
N LEU A 102 -6.08 0.15 -8.31
CA LEU A 102 -4.81 0.71 -7.90
C LEU A 102 -4.00 -0.36 -7.16
N ARG A 103 -2.74 -0.49 -7.54
CA ARG A 103 -1.74 -1.30 -6.85
C ARG A 103 -0.61 -0.40 -6.38
N LEU A 104 -0.32 -0.42 -5.08
CA LEU A 104 0.80 0.32 -4.50
C LEU A 104 1.80 -0.65 -3.92
N VAL A 105 3.06 -0.48 -4.29
CA VAL A 105 4.17 -1.28 -3.78
C VAL A 105 5.07 -0.39 -2.96
N SER A 106 5.10 -0.63 -1.66
CA SER A 106 5.99 0.04 -0.73
C SER A 106 7.20 -0.84 -0.48
N SER A 107 8.40 -0.31 -0.71
CA SER A 107 9.67 -1.00 -0.45
C SER A 107 10.63 -0.12 0.35
N ASN A 108 11.37 -0.73 1.27
CA ASN A 108 12.41 -0.04 2.03
C ASN A 108 13.73 -0.83 1.98
N PRO A 109 14.37 -0.93 0.80
CA PRO A 109 15.53 -1.79 0.61
C PRO A 109 16.75 -1.34 1.42
N THR A 110 16.85 -0.05 1.75
CA THR A 110 17.99 0.50 2.50
C THR A 110 17.73 0.62 4.00
N GLY A 111 16.48 0.47 4.45
CA GLY A 111 16.07 0.74 5.83
C GLY A 111 15.86 2.22 6.17
N TYR A 112 16.25 3.14 5.28
CA TYR A 112 16.23 4.60 5.48
C TYR A 112 15.26 5.34 4.55
N VAL A 113 15.08 4.86 3.31
CA VAL A 113 14.25 5.55 2.31
C VAL A 113 13.12 4.62 1.89
N LEU A 114 11.91 5.01 2.28
CA LEU A 114 10.69 4.37 1.81
C LEU A 114 10.42 4.80 0.37
N ARG A 115 10.37 3.83 -0.54
CA ARG A 115 9.91 4.00 -1.92
C ARG A 115 8.48 3.47 -2.02
N ILE A 116 7.62 4.23 -2.69
CA ILE A 116 6.26 3.80 -3.02
C ILE A 116 6.10 3.96 -4.53
N ASP A 117 5.80 2.85 -5.19
CA ASP A 117 5.47 2.83 -6.61
C ASP A 117 3.97 2.57 -6.75
N SER A 118 3.25 3.46 -7.44
CA SER A 118 1.80 3.40 -7.67
C SER A 118 1.51 2.97 -9.11
N TYR A 119 0.61 2.02 -9.29
CA TYR A 119 0.25 1.45 -10.60
C TYR A 119 -1.26 1.36 -10.78
N VAL A 120 -1.76 1.68 -11.97
CA VAL A 120 -3.11 1.28 -12.41
C VAL A 120 -3.05 -0.12 -13.01
N GLU A 121 -3.97 -0.99 -12.62
CA GLU A 121 -4.17 -2.31 -13.24
C GLU A 121 -5.13 -2.21 -14.42
N THR A 122 -4.63 -2.40 -15.64
CA THR A 122 -5.51 -2.52 -16.82
C THR A 122 -5.57 -3.98 -17.24
N PRO A 123 -6.76 -4.60 -17.38
CA PRO A 123 -6.84 -5.95 -17.94
C PRO A 123 -6.40 -5.94 -19.39
N ASP A 124 -5.41 -6.75 -19.75
CA ASP A 124 -5.04 -6.96 -21.15
C ASP A 124 -6.05 -7.89 -21.81
N ALA A 125 -6.78 -7.35 -22.78
CA ALA A 125 -7.79 -8.08 -23.54
C ALA A 125 -7.22 -9.22 -24.38
N VAL A 126 -5.92 -9.20 -24.69
CA VAL A 126 -5.27 -10.20 -25.55
C VAL A 126 -4.55 -11.27 -24.74
N ALA A 127 -3.82 -10.88 -23.69
CA ALA A 127 -3.03 -11.81 -22.88
C ALA A 127 -3.79 -12.41 -21.67
N GLY A 128 -4.92 -11.82 -21.28
CA GLY A 128 -5.66 -12.22 -20.07
C GLY A 128 -4.93 -11.91 -18.76
N CYS A 129 -3.86 -11.13 -18.82
CA CYS A 129 -3.03 -10.71 -17.68
C CYS A 129 -3.29 -9.25 -17.32
N ALA A 130 -3.04 -8.86 -16.07
CA ALA A 130 -3.07 -7.46 -15.67
C ALA A 130 -1.79 -6.73 -16.14
N VAL A 131 -1.95 -5.61 -16.84
CA VAL A 131 -0.88 -4.69 -17.21
C VAL A 131 -0.82 -3.57 -16.19
N PHE A 132 0.39 -3.26 -15.71
CA PHE A 132 0.62 -2.24 -14.70
C PHE A 132 1.16 -0.96 -15.33
N SER A 133 0.37 0.11 -15.27
CA SER A 133 0.77 1.44 -15.74
C SER A 133 1.19 2.30 -14.55
N SER A 134 2.45 2.74 -14.51
CA SER A 134 2.94 3.58 -13.42
C SER A 134 2.30 4.97 -13.43
N ILE A 135 1.89 5.44 -12.25
CA ILE A 135 1.28 6.75 -12.01
C ILE A 135 2.29 7.71 -11.39
N SER A 136 3.33 7.18 -10.73
CA SER A 136 4.32 7.95 -9.99
C SER A 136 5.73 7.56 -10.47
N GLY A 137 6.37 8.46 -11.23
CA GLY A 137 7.75 8.30 -11.70
C GLY A 137 8.12 9.25 -12.84
N PRO A 138 9.41 9.56 -13.06
CA PRO A 138 9.88 10.49 -14.11
C PRO A 138 9.66 10.02 -15.55
N GLY A 139 8.93 8.91 -15.75
CA GLY A 139 8.48 8.39 -17.05
C GLY A 139 6.96 8.27 -17.15
N ALA A 140 6.19 8.89 -16.25
CA ALA A 140 4.73 8.94 -16.34
C ALA A 140 4.32 9.74 -17.59
N SER A 141 4.04 9.04 -18.69
CA SER A 141 3.39 9.63 -19.85
C SER A 141 1.93 9.93 -19.49
N PRO A 142 1.47 11.18 -19.59
CA PRO A 142 0.05 11.49 -19.48
C PRO A 142 -0.60 11.06 -20.79
N SER A 143 -1.07 9.82 -20.86
CA SER A 143 -1.94 9.38 -21.96
C SER A 143 -3.14 8.66 -21.39
N LEU A 144 -3.99 9.44 -20.73
CA LEU A 144 -5.42 9.17 -20.63
C LEU A 144 -6.09 10.31 -21.39
N ALA A 145 -6.35 10.03 -22.67
CA ALA A 145 -7.24 10.79 -23.53
C ALA A 145 -8.64 10.20 -23.45
#